data_AF-A0A645B259-F1
#
_entry.id   AF-A0A645B259-F1
#
_cell.length_a   1.000
_cell.length_b   1.000
_cell.length_c   1.000
_cell.angle_alpha   90.00
_cell.angle_beta   90.00
_cell.angle_gamma   90.00
#
_symmetry.space_group_name_H-M   'P 1'
#
loop_
_entity.id
_entity.type
_entity.pdbx_description
1 polymer ?
#
loop_
_entity_poly.entity_id
_entity_poly.type
_entity_poly.pdbx_seq_one_letter_code
_entity_poly.pdbx_strand_id
1 'polypeptide(L)'
;MAIVGLVGLVATQGRSNKGIVGKIAGGFYGIYGITGYLGDILSYSRLLALGLATGLIGTSFNLMVSLLGNGVFAWIFGTVIFLGGHIFNLAINVLGAYVHACRLQYLEFFGKFYSGGGKEFKPFTTKNKYIRIIKD
;
A
#
# COMPACT_ATOMS: atom_id res chain seq x y z
N MET A 1 -3.90 -8.57 -27.91
CA MET A 1 -4.60 -9.27 -26.82
C MET A 1 -5.43 -8.34 -25.94
N ALA A 2 -4.90 -7.20 -25.47
CA ALA A 2 -5.68 -6.22 -24.69
C ALA A 2 -6.89 -5.61 -25.45
N ILE A 3 -6.74 -5.33 -26.74
CA ILE A 3 -7.82 -4.79 -27.60
C ILE A 3 -8.95 -5.81 -27.79
N VAL A 4 -8.61 -7.10 -27.92
CA VAL A 4 -9.59 -8.20 -28.05
C VAL A 4 -10.36 -8.41 -26.75
N GLY A 5 -9.69 -8.28 -25.59
CA GLY A 5 -10.33 -8.30 -24.28
C GLY A 5 -11.28 -7.11 -24.07
N LEU A 6 -10.90 -5.91 -24.53
CA LEU A 6 -11.72 -4.70 -24.44
C LEU A 6 -12.96 -4.79 -25.34
N VAL A 7 -12.82 -5.33 -26.55
CA VAL A 7 -13.94 -5.61 -27.47
C VAL A 7 -14.86 -6.70 -26.91
N GLY A 8 -14.31 -7.76 -26.30
CA GLY A 8 -15.09 -8.80 -25.63
C GLY A 8 -15.88 -8.30 -24.42
N LEU A 9 -15.33 -7.36 -23.67
CA LEU A 9 -15.98 -6.75 -22.50
C LEU A 9 -17.11 -5.79 -22.91
N VAL A 10 -16.90 -5.00 -23.96
CA VAL A 10 -17.96 -4.16 -24.58
C VAL A 10 -19.09 -5.02 -25.17
N ALA A 11 -18.77 -6.17 -25.78
CA ALA A 11 -19.77 -7.06 -26.35
C ALA A 11 -20.57 -7.84 -25.28
N THR A 12 -19.95 -8.18 -24.15
CA THR A 12 -20.56 -9.05 -23.12
C THR A 12 -21.31 -8.27 -22.02
N GLN A 13 -20.83 -7.09 -21.61
CA GLN A 13 -21.48 -6.25 -20.58
C GLN A 13 -22.85 -5.69 -21.00
N GLY A 14 -23.13 -5.67 -22.31
CA GLY A 14 -24.38 -5.15 -22.86
C GLY A 14 -25.58 -6.12 -22.83
N ARG A 15 -25.45 -7.34 -22.30
CA ARG A 15 -26.51 -8.37 -22.43
C ARG A 15 -27.68 -8.19 -21.44
N SER A 16 -27.54 -7.37 -20.40
CA SER A 16 -28.57 -7.18 -19.37
C SER A 16 -29.47 -5.94 -19.56
N ASN A 17 -29.28 -5.10 -20.58
CA ASN A 17 -30.12 -3.92 -20.78
C ASN A 17 -30.60 -3.77 -22.24
N LYS A 18 -31.90 -3.53 -22.43
CA LYS A 18 -32.62 -3.63 -23.72
C LYS A 18 -32.34 -2.48 -24.71
N GLY A 19 -31.48 -1.51 -24.38
CA GLY A 19 -31.20 -0.33 -25.23
C GLY A 19 -29.76 -0.23 -25.73
N ILE A 20 -29.58 0.16 -27.00
CA ILE A 20 -28.28 0.44 -27.66
C ILE A 20 -27.43 1.45 -26.86
N VAL A 21 -28.07 2.46 -26.26
CA VAL A 21 -27.43 3.45 -25.38
C VAL A 21 -26.91 2.82 -24.08
N GLY A 22 -27.63 1.83 -23.52
CA GLY A 22 -27.21 1.09 -22.33
C GLY A 22 -26.01 0.17 -22.58
N LYS A 23 -25.86 -0.35 -23.80
CA LYS A 23 -24.67 -1.13 -24.21
C LYS A 23 -23.42 -0.27 -24.33
N ILE A 24 -23.55 0.93 -24.91
CA ILE A 24 -22.44 1.88 -25.06
C ILE A 24 -22.06 2.46 -23.69
N ALA A 25 -23.04 2.86 -22.86
CA ALA A 25 -22.79 3.30 -21.49
C ALA A 25 -22.15 2.21 -20.62
N GLY A 26 -22.59 0.95 -20.76
CA GLY A 26 -21.97 -0.21 -20.10
C GLY A 26 -20.54 -0.48 -20.57
N GLY A 27 -20.24 -0.26 -21.85
CA GLY A 27 -18.89 -0.32 -22.41
C GLY A 27 -17.96 0.76 -21.84
N PHE A 28 -18.45 2.00 -21.72
CA PHE A 28 -17.72 3.08 -21.04
C PHE A 28 -17.53 2.79 -19.54
N TYR A 29 -18.53 2.23 -18.86
CA TYR A 29 -18.38 1.77 -17.47
C TYR A 29 -17.34 0.65 -17.32
N GLY A 30 -17.26 -0.26 -18.30
CA GLY A 30 -16.20 -1.27 -18.36
C GLY A 30 -14.80 -0.67 -18.50
N ILE A 31 -14.66 0.41 -19.27
CA ILE A 31 -13.40 1.17 -19.36
C ILE A 31 -13.07 1.86 -18.01
N TYR A 32 -14.07 2.41 -17.31
CA TYR A 32 -13.89 2.92 -15.94
C TYR A 32 -13.46 1.83 -14.95
N GLY A 33 -13.93 0.58 -15.13
CA GLY A 33 -13.44 -0.56 -14.37
C GLY A 33 -11.95 -0.85 -14.64
N ILE A 34 -11.52 -0.78 -15.90
CA ILE A 34 -10.12 -0.97 -16.31
C ILE A 34 -9.22 0.16 -15.77
N THR A 35 -9.67 1.42 -15.81
CA THR A 35 -8.91 2.53 -15.21
C THR A 35 -8.79 2.39 -13.70
N GLY A 36 -9.79 1.82 -13.04
CA GLY A 36 -9.73 1.42 -11.62
C GLY A 36 -8.63 0.38 -11.36
N TYR A 37 -8.56 -0.69 -12.16
CA TYR A 37 -7.52 -1.72 -12.05
C TYR A 37 -6.11 -1.18 -12.33
N LEU A 38 -5.97 -0.28 -13.31
CA LEU A 38 -4.71 0.42 -13.55
C LEU A 38 -4.35 1.33 -12.36
N GLY A 39 -5.34 1.97 -11.74
CA GLY A 39 -5.17 2.75 -10.51
C GLY A 39 -4.67 1.91 -9.34
N ASP A 40 -5.18 0.68 -9.18
CA ASP A 40 -4.69 -0.25 -8.17
C ASP A 40 -3.22 -0.61 -8.42
N ILE A 41 -2.87 -1.04 -9.64
CA ILE A 41 -1.48 -1.39 -10.01
C ILE A 41 -0.54 -0.20 -9.79
N LEU A 42 -0.95 1.00 -10.18
CA LEU A 42 -0.19 2.23 -9.96
C LEU A 42 -0.04 2.53 -8.46
N SER A 43 -1.00 2.20 -7.63
CA SER A 43 -0.87 2.44 -6.20
C SER A 43 0.10 1.46 -5.53
N TYR A 44 0.18 0.21 -6.00
CA TYR A 44 1.21 -0.76 -5.56
C TYR A 44 2.62 -0.38 -6.03
N SER A 45 2.76 0.36 -7.14
CA SER A 45 4.05 0.90 -7.59
C SER A 45 4.75 1.80 -6.55
N ARG A 46 3.99 2.30 -5.56
CA ARG A 46 4.51 3.09 -4.45
C ARG A 46 5.50 2.33 -3.57
N LEU A 47 5.30 1.02 -3.37
CA LEU A 47 6.23 0.19 -2.58
C LEU A 47 7.56 0.00 -3.30
N LEU A 48 7.51 -0.19 -4.63
CA LEU A 48 8.69 -0.21 -5.49
C LEU A 48 9.44 1.12 -5.41
N ALA A 49 8.74 2.25 -5.52
CA ALA A 49 9.33 3.58 -5.43
C ALA A 49 10.02 3.82 -4.08
N LEU A 50 9.43 3.36 -2.97
CA LEU A 50 10.04 3.44 -1.64
C LEU A 50 11.34 2.64 -1.56
N GLY A 51 11.37 1.40 -2.06
CA GLY A 51 12.59 0.58 -2.08
C GLY A 51 13.70 1.21 -2.92
N LEU A 52 13.34 1.78 -4.08
CA LEU A 52 14.27 2.44 -4.99
C LEU A 52 14.85 3.72 -4.36
N ALA A 53 14.02 4.52 -3.70
CA ALA A 53 14.46 5.72 -2.97
C ALA A 53 15.49 5.38 -1.88
N THR A 54 15.28 4.30 -1.14
CA THR A 54 16.22 3.92 -0.07
C THR A 54 17.52 3.31 -0.56
N GLY A 55 17.48 2.62 -1.71
CA GLY A 55 18.68 2.22 -2.44
C GLY A 55 19.50 3.43 -2.88
N LEU A 56 18.85 4.47 -3.43
CA LEU A 56 19.49 5.71 -3.83
C LEU A 56 20.09 6.50 -2.65
N ILE A 57 19.42 6.51 -1.50
CA ILE A 57 19.95 7.12 -0.28
C ILE A 57 21.20 6.36 0.20
N GLY A 58 21.17 5.03 0.19
CA GLY A 58 22.33 4.21 0.55
C GLY A 58 23.54 4.43 -0.36
N THR A 59 23.32 4.48 -1.68
CA THR A 59 24.39 4.78 -2.64
C THR A 59 24.92 6.20 -2.47
N SER A 60 24.07 7.17 -2.13
CA SER A 60 24.48 8.56 -1.84
C SER A 60 25.39 8.64 -0.61
N PHE A 61 25.08 7.90 0.47
CA PHE A 61 25.95 7.80 1.63
C PHE A 61 27.29 7.14 1.29
N ASN A 62 27.28 6.08 0.49
CA ASN A 62 28.51 5.43 0.02
C ASN A 62 29.37 6.37 -0.82
N LEU A 63 28.75 7.17 -1.70
CA LEU A 63 29.45 8.17 -2.50
C LEU A 63 30.11 9.22 -1.60
N MET A 64 29.39 9.76 -0.61
CA MET A 64 29.92 10.73 0.33
C MET A 64 31.11 10.19 1.14
N VAL A 65 31.07 8.90 1.55
CA VAL A 65 32.20 8.23 2.21
C VAL A 65 33.38 8.06 1.25
N SER A 66 33.13 7.71 -0.02
CA SER A 66 34.20 7.57 -1.02
C SER A 66 34.93 8.90 -1.32
N LEU A 67 34.22 10.02 -1.23
CA LEU A 67 34.75 11.36 -1.47
C LEU A 67 35.62 11.89 -0.31
N LEU A 68 35.50 11.33 0.89
CA LEU A 68 36.33 11.70 2.05
C LEU A 68 37.82 11.29 1.89
N GLY A 69 38.15 10.47 0.88
CA GLY A 69 39.52 10.08 0.55
C GLY A 69 40.13 9.06 1.51
N ASN A 70 41.45 8.89 1.44
CA ASN A 70 42.20 7.95 2.30
C ASN A 70 43.00 8.72 3.36
N GLY A 71 42.60 8.55 4.62
CA GLY A 71 43.29 9.12 5.78
C GLY A 71 42.65 8.65 7.09
N VAL A 72 43.37 8.75 8.19
CA VAL A 72 42.87 8.33 9.53
C VAL A 72 41.59 9.09 9.90
N PHE A 73 41.51 10.38 9.53
CA PHE A 73 40.30 11.20 9.66
C PHE A 73 39.13 10.69 8.82
N ALA A 74 39.38 10.28 7.57
CA ALA A 74 38.36 9.75 6.66
C ALA A 74 37.84 8.39 7.15
N TRP A 75 38.69 7.59 7.80
CA TRP A 75 38.28 6.31 8.38
C TRP A 75 37.35 6.51 9.58
N ILE A 76 37.72 7.41 10.50
CA ILE A 76 36.91 7.71 11.70
C ILE A 76 35.57 8.36 11.32
N PHE A 77 35.59 9.44 10.53
CA PHE A 77 34.36 10.12 10.10
C PHE A 77 33.54 9.28 9.13
N GLY A 78 34.19 8.54 8.22
CA GLY A 78 33.55 7.66 7.26
C GLY A 78 32.78 6.53 7.96
N THR A 79 33.35 5.91 9.00
CA THR A 79 32.64 4.90 9.80
C THR A 79 31.42 5.48 10.50
N VAL A 80 31.51 6.67 11.10
CA VAL A 80 30.37 7.32 11.77
C VAL A 80 29.27 7.66 10.78
N ILE A 81 29.60 8.23 9.62
CA ILE A 81 28.64 8.58 8.57
C ILE A 81 28.03 7.33 7.95
N PHE A 82 28.82 6.29 7.72
CA PHE A 82 28.34 5.03 7.18
C PHE A 82 27.32 4.38 8.13
N LEU A 83 27.70 4.24 9.40
CA LEU A 83 26.86 3.60 10.40
C LEU A 83 25.61 4.45 10.71
N GLY A 84 25.79 5.74 10.99
CA GLY A 84 24.70 6.67 11.29
C GLY A 84 23.76 6.86 10.10
N GLY A 85 24.31 7.04 8.89
CA GLY A 85 23.54 7.20 7.67
C GLY A 85 22.72 5.97 7.30
N HIS A 86 23.29 4.76 7.46
CA HIS A 86 22.56 3.52 7.20
C HIS A 86 21.48 3.23 8.25
N ILE A 87 21.76 3.50 9.53
CA ILE A 87 20.76 3.37 10.61
C ILE A 87 19.60 4.34 10.38
N PHE A 88 19.89 5.59 10.01
CA PHE A 88 18.88 6.59 9.71
C PHE A 88 18.06 6.23 8.45
N ASN A 89 18.72 5.75 7.40
CA ASN A 89 18.05 5.26 6.19
C ASN A 89 17.11 4.09 6.52
N LEU A 90 17.54 3.14 7.34
CA LEU A 90 16.72 2.03 7.81
C LEU A 90 15.49 2.53 8.59
N ALA A 91 15.68 3.46 9.53
CA ALA A 91 14.59 4.01 10.34
C ALA A 91 13.51 4.70 9.48
N ILE A 92 13.93 5.53 8.52
CA ILE A 92 12.99 6.19 7.60
C ILE A 92 12.32 5.18 6.66
N ASN A 93 13.06 4.19 6.14
CA ASN A 93 12.48 3.17 5.27
C ASN A 93 11.35 2.42 5.98
N VAL A 94 11.59 1.98 7.22
CA VAL A 94 10.61 1.21 8.01
C VAL A 94 9.38 2.05 8.31
N LEU A 95 9.56 3.30 8.75
CA LEU A 95 8.44 4.21 9.01
C LEU A 95 7.65 4.53 7.74
N GLY A 96 8.34 4.77 6.62
CA GLY A 96 7.70 5.02 5.32
C GLY A 96 6.94 3.80 4.80
N ALA A 97 7.52 2.61 4.92
CA ALA A 97 6.90 1.35 4.50
C ALA A 97 5.64 1.07 5.32
N TYR A 98 5.70 1.30 6.63
CA TYR A 98 4.56 1.13 7.51
C TYR A 98 3.38 2.03 7.12
N VAL A 99 3.61 3.34 6.97
CA VAL A 99 2.53 4.29 6.61
C VAL A 99 1.98 4.01 5.21
N HIS A 100 2.84 3.70 4.24
CA HIS A 100 2.39 3.39 2.88
C HIS A 100 1.62 2.08 2.78
N ALA A 101 2.00 1.06 3.56
CA ALA A 101 1.24 -0.20 3.67
C ALA A 101 -0.14 0.04 4.31
N CYS A 102 -0.22 0.81 5.39
CA CYS A 102 -1.50 1.18 6.01
C CYS A 102 -2.42 1.88 4.99
N ARG A 103 -1.90 2.79 4.18
CA ARG A 103 -2.68 3.47 3.15
C ARG A 103 -3.30 2.50 2.14
N LEU A 104 -2.51 1.55 1.63
CA LEU A 104 -2.98 0.51 0.71
C LEU A 104 -4.10 -0.32 1.36
N GLN A 105 -3.91 -0.72 2.62
CA GLN A 105 -4.89 -1.50 3.37
C GLN A 105 -6.23 -0.73 3.53
N TYR A 106 -6.16 0.51 4.01
CA TYR A 106 -7.34 1.34 4.32
C TYR A 106 -8.09 1.85 3.10
N LEU A 107 -7.39 2.20 2.02
CA LEU A 107 -8.03 2.85 0.88
C LEU A 107 -8.35 1.89 -0.27
N GLU A 108 -7.50 0.91 -0.53
CA GLU A 108 -7.67 0.02 -1.70
C GLU A 108 -8.24 -1.34 -1.32
N PHE A 109 -7.83 -1.90 -0.18
CA PHE A 109 -8.29 -3.22 0.23
C PHE A 109 -9.63 -3.17 0.96
N PHE A 110 -9.76 -2.34 2.00
CA PHE A 110 -11.02 -2.21 2.74
C PHE A 110 -12.16 -1.61 1.90
N GLY A 111 -11.87 -0.71 0.95
CA GLY A 111 -12.89 -0.15 0.06
C GLY A 111 -13.57 -1.18 -0.88
N LYS A 112 -12.94 -2.33 -1.14
CA LYS A 112 -13.47 -3.38 -2.04
C LYS A 112 -14.17 -4.53 -1.32
N PHE A 113 -13.77 -4.82 -0.08
CA PHE A 113 -14.24 -6.01 0.65
C PHE A 113 -14.95 -5.71 1.97
N TYR A 114 -14.91 -4.46 2.45
CA TYR A 114 -15.48 -4.08 3.73
C TYR A 114 -16.60 -3.05 3.54
N SER A 115 -17.84 -3.51 3.73
CA SER A 115 -19.01 -2.65 3.85
C SER A 115 -19.15 -2.25 5.32
N GLY A 116 -18.99 -0.96 5.62
CA GLY A 116 -19.19 -0.44 6.98
C GLY A 116 -20.63 -0.68 7.45
N GLY A 117 -20.80 -1.12 8.70
CA GLY A 117 -22.13 -1.35 9.28
C GLY A 117 -22.30 -2.64 10.07
N GLY A 118 -21.23 -3.39 10.36
CA GLY A 118 -21.30 -4.55 11.25
C GLY A 118 -21.70 -4.14 12.68
N LYS A 119 -22.66 -4.86 13.28
CA LYS A 119 -22.93 -4.74 14.73
C LYS A 119 -21.74 -5.31 15.49
N GLU A 120 -21.12 -4.49 16.33
CA GLU A 120 -20.11 -4.95 17.28
C GLU A 120 -20.70 -6.09 18.13
N PHE A 121 -20.05 -7.25 18.08
CA PHE A 121 -20.45 -8.40 18.88
C PHE A 121 -20.22 -8.07 20.36
N LYS A 122 -21.31 -7.82 21.09
CA LYS A 122 -21.26 -7.73 22.55
C LYS A 122 -21.41 -9.14 23.11
N PRO A 123 -20.32 -9.78 23.60
CA PRO A 123 -20.44 -11.08 24.23
C PRO A 123 -21.41 -10.98 25.42
N PHE A 124 -22.21 -12.03 25.61
CA PHE A 124 -23.14 -12.13 26.72
C PHE A 124 -22.34 -12.33 28.02
N THR A 125 -21.79 -11.25 28.56
CA THR A 125 -21.09 -11.26 29.84
C THR A 125 -22.06 -10.86 30.93
N THR A 126 -22.18 -11.69 31.96
CA THR A 126 -22.89 -11.34 33.18
C THR A 126 -22.16 -10.17 33.82
N LYS A 127 -22.78 -8.98 33.85
CA LYS A 127 -22.27 -7.86 34.65
C LYS A 127 -22.39 -8.25 36.13
N ASN A 128 -21.36 -8.89 36.69
CA ASN A 128 -21.27 -9.22 38.12
C ASN A 128 -21.03 -7.96 38.98
N LYS A 129 -21.82 -6.90 38.81
CA LYS A 129 -21.74 -5.70 39.64
C LYS A 129 -22.21 -5.96 41.08
N TYR A 130 -22.94 -7.05 41.33
CA TYR A 130 -23.51 -7.38 42.64
C TYR A 130 -23.33 -8.86 43.06
N ILE A 131 -22.59 -9.67 42.30
CA ILE A 131 -22.40 -11.08 42.63
C ILE A 131 -20.95 -11.29 43.07
N ARG A 132 -20.74 -11.34 44.38
CA ARG A 132 -19.49 -11.74 45.00
C ARG A 132 -19.44 -13.27 44.92
N ILE A 133 -18.64 -13.82 44.02
CA ILE A 133 -18.37 -15.26 44.01
C ILE A 133 -17.47 -15.52 45.20
N ILE A 134 -18.06 -15.99 46.30
CA ILE A 134 -17.31 -16.55 47.42
C ILE A 134 -16.88 -17.93 46.94
N LYS A 135 -15.58 -18.09 46.72
CA LYS A 135 -14.96 -19.35 46.39
C LYS A 135 -14.52 -19.97 47.71
N ASP A 136 -15.15 -21.07 48.10
CA ASP A 136 -14.63 -22.00 49.12
C ASP A 136 -13.38 -22.72 48.59
#